data_AF-A0A951HAF8-F1
#
_entry.id   AF-A0A951HAF8-F1
#
_cell.length_a   1.000
_cell.length_b   1.000
_cell.length_c   1.000
_cell.angle_alpha   90.00
_cell.angle_beta   90.00
_cell.angle_gamma   90.00
#
_symmetry.space_group_name_H-M   'P 1'
#
loop_
_entity.id
_entity.type
_entity.pdbx_description
1 polymer ?
#
loop_
_entity_poly.entity_id
_entity_poly.type
_entity_poly.pdbx_seq_one_letter_code
_entity_poly.pdbx_strand_id
1 'polypeptide(L)' 'MRLLLDTHIFLWFISRDSRLSPVAQAHISNPQNEVYLSVISVWEAVIKHQVGKLPLPQSPEIYCPCAVSSIALRA' A
#
# COMPACT_ATOMS: atom_id res chain seq x y z
N MET A 1 10.33 -14.33 1.54
CA MET A 1 9.58 -14.27 2.84
C MET A 1 8.17 -13.79 2.59
N ARG A 2 7.24 -13.97 3.54
CA ARG A 2 5.87 -13.45 3.44
C ARG A 2 5.73 -12.17 4.25
N LEU A 3 5.26 -11.10 3.61
CA LEU A 3 5.12 -9.76 4.18
C LEU A 3 3.66 -9.33 4.09
N LEU A 4 3.02 -9.04 5.22
CA LEU A 4 1.71 -8.40 5.24
C LEU A 4 1.91 -6.91 5.53
N LEU A 5 1.48 -6.06 4.62
CA LEU A 5 1.62 -4.61 4.77
C LEU A 5 0.50 -4.04 5.64
N ASP A 6 0.87 -3.14 6.55
CA ASP A 6 -0.07 -2.21 7.16
C ASP A 6 -0.53 -1.18 6.11
N THR A 7 -1.73 -0.62 6.31
CA THR A 7 -2.29 0.46 5.50
C THR A 7 -1.29 1.60 5.28
N HIS A 8 -0.60 2.07 6.32
CA HIS A 8 0.32 3.22 6.17
C HIS A 8 1.60 2.86 5.40
N ILE A 9 2.14 1.65 5.59
CA ILE A 9 3.32 1.17 4.85
C ILE A 9 3.01 1.07 3.37
N PHE A 10 1.85 0.50 3.03
CA PHE A 10 1.38 0.43 1.65
C PHE A 10 1.25 1.83 1.04
N LEU A 11 0.59 2.76 1.73
CA LEU A 11 0.41 4.12 1.24
C LEU A 11 1.74 4.83 0.99
N TRP A 12 2.69 4.73 1.92
CA TRP A 12 4.03 5.30 1.74
C TRP A 12 4.80 4.67 0.58
N PHE A 13 4.67 3.36 0.39
CA PHE A 13 5.31 2.67 -0.71
C PHE A 13 4.82 3.18 -2.07
N ILE A 14 3.50 3.27 -2.26
CA ILE A 14 2.91 3.65 -3.55
C ILE A 14 3.04 5.14 -3.83
N SER A 15 3.10 5.99 -2.80
CA SER A 15 3.36 7.42 -2.95
C SER A 15 4.85 7.79 -2.98
N ARG A 16 5.75 6.80 -2.88
CA ARG A 16 7.21 7.00 -2.75
C ARG A 16 7.58 7.97 -1.62
N ASP A 17 6.88 7.85 -0.50
CA ASP A 17 7.07 8.70 0.67
C ASP A 17 8.40 8.41 1.37
N SER A 18 9.14 9.45 1.74
CA SER A 18 10.44 9.33 2.42
C SER A 18 10.37 8.73 3.82
N ARG A 19 9.16 8.62 4.41
CA ARG A 19 8.95 7.94 5.69
C ARG A 19 9.11 6.43 5.60
N LEU A 20 9.01 5.84 4.40
CA LEU A 20 9.30 4.42 4.21
C LEU A 20 10.82 4.20 4.29
N SER A 21 11.24 3.33 5.21
CA SER A 21 12.67 3.05 5.35
C SER A 21 13.22 2.37 4.08
N PRO A 22 14.48 2.64 3.70
CA PRO A 22 15.11 2.00 2.54
C PRO A 22 15.12 0.46 2.63
N VAL A 23 15.26 -0.06 3.86
CA VAL A 23 15.20 -1.50 4.13
C VAL A 23 13.81 -2.06 3.84
N ALA A 24 12.75 -1.42 4.33
CA ALA A 24 11.38 -1.85 4.04
C ALA A 24 11.08 -1.77 2.54
N GLN A 25 11.49 -0.69 1.88
CA GLN A 25 11.34 -0.54 0.44
C GLN A 25 12.04 -1.67 -0.34
N ALA A 26 13.26 -2.04 0.05
CA ALA A 26 14.00 -3.14 -0.55
C ALA A 26 13.29 -4.49 -0.34
N HIS A 27 12.74 -4.75 0.85
CA HIS A 27 11.99 -5.97 1.12
C HIS A 27 10.68 -6.05 0.32
N ILE A 28 9.93 -4.95 0.22
CA ILE A 28 8.66 -4.89 -0.54
C ILE A 28 8.92 -5.03 -2.05
N SER A 29 10.02 -4.46 -2.56
CA SER A 29 10.38 -4.50 -3.98
C SER A 29 11.08 -5.79 -4.41
N ASN A 30 11.50 -6.64 -3.47
CA ASN A 30 12.20 -7.86 -3.79
C ASN A 30 11.21 -8.94 -4.28
N PRO A 31 11.33 -9.42 -5.54
CA PRO A 31 10.40 -10.40 -6.11
C PRO A 31 10.49 -11.80 -5.45
N GLN A 32 11.51 -12.08 -4.64
CA GLN A 32 11.59 -13.29 -3.83
C GLN A 32 10.69 -13.24 -2.58
N ASN A 33 10.08 -12.08 -2.31
CA ASN A 33 9.15 -11.91 -1.21
C ASN A 33 7.72 -11.91 -1.74
N GLU A 34 6.87 -12.66 -1.05
CA GLU A 34 5.43 -12.62 -1.24
C GLU A 34 4.92 -11.46 -0.38
N VAL A 35 4.47 -10.39 -1.04
CA VAL A 35 3.84 -9.26 -0.37
C VAL A 35 2.33 -9.50 -0.39
N TYR A 36 1.65 -9.10 0.66
CA TYR A 36 0.20 -9.16 0.80
C TYR A 36 -0.31 -7.82 1.33
N LEU A 37 -1.51 -7.45 0.89
CA LEU A 37 -2.27 -6.34 1.44
C LEU A 37 -3.65 -6.87 1.83
N SER A 38 -4.07 -6.58 3.06
CA SER A 38 -5.41 -6.95 3.51
C SER A 38 -6.47 -6.09 2.81
N VAL A 39 -7.59 -6.71 2.44
CA VAL A 39 -8.78 -5.96 1.98
C VAL A 39 -9.28 -4.96 3.04
N ILE A 40 -9.07 -5.26 4.32
CA ILE A 40 -9.44 -4.36 5.43
C ILE A 40 -8.60 -3.08 5.39
N SER A 41 -7.33 -3.15 5.00
CA SER A 41 -6.48 -1.97 4.85
C SER A 41 -6.99 -1.03 3.75
N VAL A 42 -7.51 -1.59 2.65
CA VAL A 42 -8.13 -0.80 1.57
C VAL A 42 -9.41 -0.14 2.07
N TRP A 43 -10.27 -0.89 2.78
CA TRP A 43 -11.49 -0.35 3.37
C TRP A 43 -11.22 0.76 4.40
N GLU A 44 -10.20 0.62 5.23
CA GLU A 44 -9.79 1.64 6.19
C GLU A 44 -9.33 2.93 5.46
N ALA A 45 -8.59 2.79 4.36
CA ALA A 45 -8.19 3.92 3.53
C ALA A 45 -9.39 4.64 2.91
N VAL A 46 -10.41 3.89 2.45
CA VAL A 46 -11.70 4.44 1.98
C VAL A 46 -12.36 5.29 3.06
N ILE A 47 -12.55 4.74 4.25
CA ILE A 47 -13.21 5.46 5.35
C ILE A 47 -12.41 6.71 5.73
N LYS A 48 -11.09 6.58 5.92
CA LYS A 48 -10.23 7.72 6.29
C LYS A 48 -10.24 8.82 5.24
N HIS A 49 -10.31 8.46 3.95
CA HIS A 49 -10.44 9.43 2.86
C HIS A 49 -11.79 10.15 2.90
N GLN A 50 -12.90 9.41 3.06
CA GLN A 50 -14.25 9.98 3.12
C GLN A 50 -14.43 10.97 4.28
N VAL A 51 -13.81 10.71 5.43
CA VAL A 51 -13.85 11.64 6.59
C VAL A 51 -12.80 12.75 6.52
N GLY A 52 -12.10 12.91 5.38
CA GLY A 52 -11.12 13.96 5.14
C GLY A 52 -9.78 13.80 5.88
N LYS A 53 -9.54 12.65 6.53
CA LYS A 53 -8.33 12.38 7.31
C LYS A 53 -7.18 11.81 6.48
N LEU A 54 -7.46 11.37 5.25
CA LEU A 54 -6.47 10.83 4.32
C LEU A 54 -6.60 11.51 2.95
N PRO A 55 -5.89 12.62 2.72
CA PRO A 55 -5.85 13.24 1.40
C PRO A 55 -5.07 12.34 0.45
N LEU A 56 -5.69 11.98 -0.67
CA LEU A 56 -5.08 11.17 -1.72
C LEU A 56 -5.24 11.87 -3.06
N PRO A 57 -4.35 11.62 -4.03
CA PRO A 57 -4.46 12.21 -5.38
C PRO A 57 -5.76 11.84 -6.10
N GLN A 58 -6.33 10.68 -5.77
CA GLN A 58 -7.58 10.13 -6.33
C GLN A 58 -8.33 9.38 -5.23
N SER A 59 -9.58 8.97 -5.49
CA SER A 59 -10.32 8.11 -4.56
C SER A 59 -9.55 6.79 -4.34
N PRO A 60 -9.59 6.21 -3.12
CA PRO A 60 -8.92 4.94 -2.81
C PRO A 60 -9.27 3.78 -3.75
N GLU A 61 -10.48 3.78 -4.30
CA GLU A 61 -10.96 2.80 -5.28
C GLU A 61 -10.16 2.80 -6.59
N ILE A 62 -9.58 3.94 -6.96
CA ILE A 62 -8.72 4.08 -8.14
C ILE A 62 -7.26 3.97 -7.74
N TYR A 63 -6.90 4.66 -6.66
CA TYR A 63 -5.53 4.81 -6.19
C TYR A 63 -4.93 3.47 -5.70
N CYS A 64 -5.68 2.68 -4.94
CA CYS A 64 -5.17 1.43 -4.36
C CYS A 64 -5.08 0.27 -5.38
N PRO A 65 -6.10 -0.04 -6.21
CA PRO A 65 -6.02 -1.14 -7.17
C PRO A 65 -4.97 -0.92 -8.28
N CYS A 66 -4.84 0.32 -8.77
CA CYS A 66 -3.80 0.66 -9.73
C CYS A 66 -2.41 0.40 -9.14
N ALA A 67 -2.23 0.68 -7.85
CA ALA A 67 -0.96 0.46 -7.18
C ALA A 67 -0.72 -1.01 -6.80
N VAL A 68 -1.78 -1.76 -6.42
CA VAL A 68 -1.72 -3.22 -6.20
C VAL A 68 -1.29 -3.96 -7.46
N SER A 69 -1.70 -3.50 -8.64
CA SER A 69 -1.26 -4.07 -9.93
C SER A 69 0.23 -3.88 -10.20
N SER A 70 0.81 -2.80 -9.67
CA SER A 70 2.24 -2.48 -9.82
C SER A 70 3.14 -3.26 -8.86
N ILE A 71 2.57 -3.75 -7.75
CA ILE A 71 3.23 -4.64 -6.82
C ILE A 71 2.94 -6.06 -7.32
N ALA A 72 3.95 -6.91 -7.46
CA ALA A 72 3.76 -8.30 -7.88
C ALA A 72 3.08 -9.13 -6.76
N LEU A 73 1.82 -8.83 -6.46
CA LEU A 73 1.02 -9.49 -5.43
C LEU A 73 0.40 -10.74 -6.06
N ARG A 74 0.70 -11.90 -5.47
CA ARG A 74 0.01 -13.15 -5.76
C ARG A 74 -1.03 -13.35 -4.66
N ALA A 75 -2.31 -13.26 -5.03
CA ALA A 75 -3.45 -13.50 -4.14
C ALA A 75 -3.57 -14.98 -3.78
#